data_AF-A0A8K0S815-F1
#
_entry.id   AF-A0A8K0S815-F1
#
_cell.length_a   1.000
_cell.length_b   1.000
_cell.length_c   1.000
_cell.angle_alpha   90.00
_cell.angle_beta   90.00
_cell.angle_gamma   90.00
#
_symmetry.space_group_name_H-M   'P 1'
#
loop_
_entity.id
_entity.type
_entity.pdbx_description
1 polymer ?
#
loop_
_entity_poly.entity_id
_entity_poly.type
_entity_poly.pdbx_seq_one_letter_code
_entity_poly.pdbx_strand_id
1 'polypeptide(L)'
;MLLVSLTDVAIASIHIKFRWAVPDSAVDSGLGNVYFQLDAPDTYAWVSLGIGGWMRDAAIVVMFKDGEGNVTLSTRDGRHHVMPEYVERSNIQLLEGSGVRDGRMVANVQCSGCQNLDLASQNSWIAAWSRGYPLSSTEPASNIGIHEAKTIMNVDFAQARIPSDRNPFLRAVGNSHVVELDTRDAEYDAVLIAHGVIMTTVFVALYPLGALLMPLLRWWFLHSTSQIFSWLLMWVGFCLGVVYANHIGILGKQTHTQLGLAIVTLLSIQPVLGWIHHHRYTKNEGRGVIKHIHVWYGRVLMILGIVNGGFGLKLAGQTSEIWIIAYGVVAGVLIMAYIGSIAYMLIVAPRRMGRGDYARPSPGELS
;
A
#
# COMPACT_ATOMS: atom_id res chain seq x y z
N MET A 1 -13.62 11.05 -42.62
CA MET A 1 -13.13 12.15 -41.76
C MET A 1 -12.71 11.51 -40.44
N LEU A 2 -11.42 11.20 -40.29
CA LEU A 2 -10.90 10.46 -39.13
C LEU A 2 -10.77 11.43 -37.94
N LEU A 3 -11.49 11.14 -36.86
CA LEU A 3 -11.24 11.71 -35.54
C LEU A 3 -10.60 10.59 -34.70
N VAL A 4 -9.49 10.88 -34.03
CA VAL A 4 -8.89 9.98 -33.04
C VAL A 4 -9.72 10.11 -31.76
N SER A 5 -10.63 9.18 -31.54
CA SER A 5 -11.11 8.80 -30.23
C SER A 5 -10.02 7.98 -29.49
N LEU A 6 -10.24 7.60 -28.24
CA LEU A 6 -9.34 6.76 -27.44
C LEU A 6 -10.23 5.77 -26.70
N THR A 7 -9.83 4.51 -26.64
CA THR A 7 -10.76 3.37 -26.54
C THR A 7 -10.98 3.20 -25.07
N ASP A 8 -12.10 2.62 -24.75
CA ASP A 8 -12.27 1.98 -23.46
C ASP A 8 -11.09 1.05 -23.21
N VAL A 9 -10.13 1.53 -22.41
CA VAL A 9 -9.17 0.70 -21.72
C VAL A 9 -9.98 -0.07 -20.68
N ALA A 10 -10.59 -1.17 -21.11
CA ALA A 10 -11.08 -2.20 -20.23
C ALA A 10 -9.86 -3.04 -19.82
N ILE A 11 -9.00 -2.47 -18.97
CA ILE A 11 -8.16 -3.29 -18.10
C ILE A 11 -9.12 -3.86 -17.07
N ALA A 12 -9.33 -5.16 -17.12
CA ALA A 12 -9.94 -5.88 -16.02
C ALA A 12 -9.15 -5.52 -14.75
N SER A 13 -9.78 -4.69 -13.91
CA SER A 13 -9.38 -4.20 -12.58
C SER A 13 -8.56 -2.92 -12.39
N ILE A 14 -8.64 -1.89 -13.26
CA ILE A 14 -8.45 -0.47 -12.85
C ILE A 14 -9.15 0.50 -13.82
N HIS A 15 -10.11 1.28 -13.31
CA HIS A 15 -11.17 1.92 -14.10
C HIS A 15 -10.92 3.41 -14.44
N ILE A 16 -9.69 3.92 -14.42
CA ILE A 16 -9.39 5.34 -14.68
C ILE A 16 -9.03 5.54 -16.15
N LYS A 17 -9.59 6.57 -16.79
CA LYS A 17 -9.34 6.95 -18.19
C LYS A 17 -8.84 8.39 -18.24
N PHE A 18 -7.80 8.60 -19.03
CA PHE A 18 -7.29 9.93 -19.36
C PHE A 18 -7.39 10.14 -20.87
N ARG A 19 -7.75 11.36 -21.27
CA ARG A 19 -7.83 11.76 -22.68
C ARG A 19 -7.17 13.11 -22.86
N TRP A 20 -6.57 13.33 -24.02
CA TRP A 20 -5.99 14.62 -24.43
C TRP A 20 -6.53 15.01 -25.79
N ALA A 21 -6.62 16.32 -26.03
CA ALA A 21 -6.84 16.86 -27.34
C ALA A 21 -6.18 18.23 -27.49
N VAL A 22 -5.59 18.47 -28.67
CA VAL A 22 -4.91 19.74 -28.99
C VAL A 22 -5.43 20.24 -30.33
N PRO A 23 -5.95 21.47 -30.44
CA PRO A 23 -6.38 22.02 -31.71
C PRO A 23 -5.25 22.12 -32.71
N ASP A 24 -5.51 21.82 -33.99
CA ASP A 24 -4.52 21.97 -35.06
C ASP A 24 -3.94 23.39 -35.09
N SER A 25 -4.78 24.41 -34.88
CA SER A 25 -4.34 25.80 -34.76
C SER A 25 -3.37 26.07 -33.61
N ALA A 26 -3.47 25.30 -32.51
CA ALA A 26 -2.57 25.42 -31.37
C ALA A 26 -1.23 24.74 -31.65
N VAL A 27 -1.25 23.58 -32.34
CA VAL A 27 -0.01 22.92 -32.75
C VAL A 27 0.74 23.74 -33.79
N ASP A 28 0.04 24.28 -34.78
CA ASP A 28 0.64 25.04 -35.89
C ASP A 28 1.26 26.37 -35.42
N SER A 29 0.68 26.99 -34.40
CA SER A 29 1.21 28.24 -33.82
C SER A 29 2.15 28.03 -32.62
N GLY A 30 2.22 26.80 -32.09
CA GLY A 30 2.93 26.46 -30.85
C GLY A 30 2.30 27.06 -29.58
N LEU A 31 1.15 27.73 -29.69
CA LEU A 31 0.45 28.40 -28.60
C LEU A 31 -1.05 28.14 -28.71
N GLY A 32 -1.71 27.80 -27.61
CA GLY A 32 -3.16 27.66 -27.61
C GLY A 32 -3.70 26.82 -26.47
N ASN A 33 -4.93 26.34 -26.66
CA ASN A 33 -5.59 25.50 -25.68
C ASN A 33 -5.11 24.05 -25.77
N VAL A 34 -4.97 23.42 -24.61
CA VAL A 34 -4.87 21.97 -24.48
C VAL A 34 -6.06 21.49 -23.69
N TYR A 35 -6.76 20.49 -24.21
CA TYR A 35 -7.88 19.86 -23.55
C TYR A 35 -7.43 18.53 -22.98
N PHE A 36 -7.88 18.21 -21.77
CA PHE A 36 -7.69 16.87 -21.22
C PHE A 36 -8.86 16.49 -20.33
N GLN A 37 -9.07 15.19 -20.17
CA GLN A 37 -10.13 14.65 -19.35
C GLN A 37 -9.59 13.66 -18.34
N LEU A 38 -10.11 13.74 -17.12
CA LEU A 38 -10.00 12.71 -16.10
C LEU A 38 -11.37 12.03 -15.96
N ASP A 39 -11.41 10.71 -16.04
CA ASP A 39 -12.64 9.92 -15.92
C ASP A 39 -12.36 8.69 -15.04
N ALA A 40 -12.97 8.61 -13.87
CA ALA A 40 -12.73 7.55 -12.89
C ALA A 40 -14.03 7.12 -12.20
N PRO A 41 -14.10 5.91 -11.61
CA PRO A 41 -15.19 5.56 -10.72
C PRO A 41 -15.30 6.58 -9.59
N ASP A 42 -16.52 6.85 -9.18
CA ASP A 42 -16.84 7.76 -8.09
C ASP A 42 -16.49 7.19 -6.69
N THR A 43 -15.94 5.98 -6.65
CA THR A 43 -15.37 5.30 -5.48
C THR A 43 -13.96 5.77 -5.12
N TYR A 44 -13.28 6.48 -6.02
CA TYR A 44 -11.97 7.07 -5.72
C TYR A 44 -12.14 8.31 -4.84
N ALA A 45 -11.25 8.47 -3.86
CA ALA A 45 -11.22 9.66 -3.04
C ALA A 45 -10.82 10.89 -3.84
N TRP A 46 -9.85 10.72 -4.73
CA TRP A 46 -9.43 11.72 -5.70
C TRP A 46 -8.61 11.05 -6.81
N VAL A 47 -8.56 11.71 -7.97
CA VAL A 47 -7.72 11.35 -9.10
C VAL A 47 -7.05 12.60 -9.62
N SER A 48 -5.75 12.54 -9.93
CA SER A 48 -4.98 13.68 -10.39
C SER A 48 -4.27 13.40 -11.70
N LEU A 49 -4.06 14.46 -12.46
CA LEU A 49 -3.23 14.49 -13.64
C LEU A 49 -2.30 15.71 -13.53
N GLY A 50 -1.03 15.57 -13.88
CA GLY A 50 -0.05 16.63 -13.79
C GLY A 50 0.84 16.74 -15.02
N ILE A 51 1.17 17.96 -15.40
CA ILE A 51 2.12 18.26 -16.48
C ILE A 51 3.52 18.22 -15.89
N GLY A 52 4.40 17.35 -16.42
CA GLY A 52 5.76 17.12 -15.94
C GLY A 52 6.08 15.63 -15.81
N GLY A 53 7.38 15.33 -15.59
CA GLY A 53 7.85 13.95 -15.42
C GLY A 53 7.89 13.45 -13.98
N TRP A 54 7.69 14.34 -13.00
CA TRP A 54 7.81 14.04 -11.57
C TRP A 54 6.84 14.90 -10.77
N MET A 55 6.49 14.49 -9.55
CA MET A 55 5.63 15.28 -8.69
C MET A 55 6.23 16.66 -8.35
N ARG A 56 7.56 16.77 -8.24
CA ARG A 56 8.20 18.07 -8.03
C ARG A 56 8.09 18.91 -9.29
N ASP A 57 7.69 20.17 -9.13
CA ASP A 57 7.57 21.18 -10.19
C ASP A 57 6.49 20.86 -11.24
N ALA A 58 5.67 19.82 -11.03
CA ALA A 58 4.56 19.51 -11.90
C ALA A 58 3.37 20.46 -11.69
N ALA A 59 2.73 20.86 -12.77
CA ALA A 59 1.44 21.55 -12.70
C ALA A 59 0.33 20.50 -12.58
N ILE A 60 -0.15 20.27 -11.36
CA ILE A 60 -1.11 19.21 -11.04
C ILE A 60 -2.54 19.77 -11.06
N VAL A 61 -3.46 18.97 -11.57
CA VAL A 61 -4.90 19.10 -11.33
C VAL A 61 -5.38 17.88 -10.55
N VAL A 62 -6.25 18.09 -9.58
CA VAL A 62 -6.88 17.04 -8.78
C VAL A 62 -8.38 17.14 -8.94
N MET A 63 -9.02 16.03 -9.28
CA MET A 63 -10.46 15.86 -9.35
C MET A 63 -10.95 15.03 -8.15
N PHE A 64 -11.97 15.54 -7.48
CA PHE A 64 -12.73 14.81 -6.46
C PHE A 64 -14.20 15.24 -6.51
N LYS A 65 -15.09 14.53 -5.81
CA LYS A 65 -16.52 14.88 -5.79
C LYS A 65 -16.75 16.14 -4.98
N ASP A 66 -17.74 16.93 -5.38
CA ASP A 66 -18.16 18.09 -4.60
C ASP A 66 -19.15 17.73 -3.46
N GLY A 67 -19.89 16.63 -3.63
CA GLY A 67 -20.97 16.20 -2.74
C GLY A 67 -22.38 16.61 -3.17
N GLU A 68 -22.49 17.34 -4.27
CA GLU A 68 -23.73 17.89 -4.82
C GLU A 68 -24.03 17.33 -6.23
N GLY A 69 -23.26 16.33 -6.67
CA GLY A 69 -23.42 15.67 -7.96
C GLY A 69 -22.48 16.18 -9.05
N ASN A 70 -21.55 17.07 -8.71
CA ASN A 70 -20.50 17.56 -9.59
C ASN A 70 -19.11 17.15 -9.09
N VAL A 71 -18.07 17.69 -9.73
CA VAL A 71 -16.67 17.49 -9.33
C VAL A 71 -16.04 18.83 -8.98
N THR A 72 -15.16 18.80 -7.98
CA THR A 72 -14.27 19.91 -7.66
C THR A 72 -12.94 19.69 -8.37
N LEU A 73 -12.47 20.71 -9.10
CA LEU A 73 -11.16 20.74 -9.73
C LEU A 73 -10.21 21.61 -8.90
N SER A 74 -9.14 21.01 -8.39
CA SER A 74 -8.13 21.67 -7.57
C SER A 74 -6.81 21.73 -8.33
N THR A 75 -6.36 22.93 -8.69
CA THR A 75 -5.06 23.18 -9.30
C THR A 75 -3.99 23.28 -8.22
N ARG A 76 -2.87 22.57 -8.37
CA ARG A 76 -1.83 22.48 -7.34
C ARG A 76 -0.44 22.52 -7.95
N ASP A 77 0.50 23.11 -7.22
CA ASP A 77 1.92 23.06 -7.57
C ASP A 77 2.56 21.85 -6.90
N GLY A 78 3.10 20.99 -7.74
CA GLY A 78 3.87 19.84 -7.34
C GLY A 78 5.07 20.22 -6.49
N ARG A 79 5.10 19.73 -5.24
CA ARG A 79 6.25 19.84 -4.33
C ARG A 79 6.96 18.49 -4.26
N HIS A 80 7.90 18.33 -3.35
CA HIS A 80 8.52 17.03 -3.06
C HIS A 80 7.50 16.08 -2.40
N HIS A 81 7.92 15.29 -1.42
CA HIS A 81 7.05 14.32 -0.73
C HIS A 81 6.16 14.97 0.34
N VAL A 82 5.55 16.11 0.01
CA VAL A 82 4.61 16.86 0.86
C VAL A 82 3.32 17.11 0.07
N MET A 83 2.20 17.25 0.78
CA MET A 83 0.91 17.49 0.14
C MET A 83 0.99 18.78 -0.71
N PRO A 84 0.69 18.72 -2.02
CA PRO A 84 0.58 19.92 -2.85
C PRO A 84 -0.57 20.79 -2.34
N GLU A 85 -0.35 22.10 -2.28
CA GLU A 85 -1.35 23.07 -1.87
C GLU A 85 -2.08 23.62 -3.10
N TYR A 86 -3.33 24.05 -2.89
CA TYR A 86 -4.12 24.69 -3.92
C TYR A 86 -3.50 26.03 -4.32
N VAL A 87 -3.40 26.24 -5.62
CA VAL A 87 -3.00 27.50 -6.25
C VAL A 87 -3.99 27.77 -7.35
N GLU A 88 -4.69 28.89 -7.27
CA GLU A 88 -5.63 29.29 -8.32
C GLU A 88 -4.89 29.50 -9.65
N ARG A 89 -5.41 28.90 -10.72
CA ARG A 89 -4.87 29.05 -12.08
C ARG A 89 -5.99 29.43 -13.03
N SER A 90 -6.06 30.71 -13.39
CA SER A 90 -7.10 31.25 -14.28
C SER A 90 -7.08 30.64 -15.69
N ASN A 91 -5.94 30.08 -16.09
CA ASN A 91 -5.77 29.42 -17.36
C ASN A 91 -6.25 27.96 -17.37
N ILE A 92 -6.67 27.39 -16.24
CA ILE A 92 -7.22 26.04 -16.16
C ILE A 92 -8.68 26.13 -15.76
N GLN A 93 -9.58 25.56 -16.58
CA GLN A 93 -11.01 25.67 -16.38
C GLN A 93 -11.70 24.32 -16.53
N LEU A 94 -12.66 24.06 -15.65
CA LEU A 94 -13.56 22.92 -15.76
C LEU A 94 -14.65 23.24 -16.79
N LEU A 95 -14.83 22.35 -17.75
CA LEU A 95 -15.73 22.53 -18.89
C LEU A 95 -17.06 21.79 -18.68
N GLU A 96 -18.04 22.16 -19.50
CA GLU A 96 -19.31 21.44 -19.63
C GLU A 96 -19.10 19.93 -19.88
N GLY A 97 -20.01 19.12 -19.35
CA GLY A 97 -19.96 17.65 -19.42
C GLY A 97 -19.12 17.01 -18.31
N SER A 98 -18.54 17.82 -17.41
CA SER A 98 -17.98 17.37 -16.14
C SER A 98 -19.08 17.09 -15.12
N GLY A 99 -18.78 16.26 -14.12
CA GLY A 99 -19.68 15.94 -13.01
C GLY A 99 -19.67 14.46 -12.65
N VAL A 100 -20.59 14.06 -11.77
CA VAL A 100 -20.75 12.67 -11.34
C VAL A 100 -21.96 12.05 -12.06
N ARG A 101 -21.73 10.98 -12.83
CA ARG A 101 -22.77 10.26 -13.56
C ARG A 101 -22.39 8.79 -13.74
N ASP A 102 -23.38 7.90 -13.70
CA ASP A 102 -23.22 6.47 -13.96
C ASP A 102 -22.11 5.80 -13.12
N GLY A 103 -21.98 6.19 -11.84
CA GLY A 103 -20.96 5.66 -10.92
C GLY A 103 -19.55 6.15 -11.22
N ARG A 104 -19.42 7.26 -11.96
CA ARG A 104 -18.14 7.84 -12.38
C ARG A 104 -18.11 9.33 -12.17
N MET A 105 -16.94 9.86 -11.84
CA MET A 105 -16.65 11.28 -11.80
C MET A 105 -15.79 11.65 -13.01
N VAL A 106 -16.19 12.71 -13.72
CA VAL A 106 -15.56 13.17 -14.95
C VAL A 106 -15.22 14.64 -14.84
N ALA A 107 -13.98 15.01 -15.17
CA ALA A 107 -13.54 16.38 -15.30
C ALA A 107 -13.03 16.61 -16.72
N ASN A 108 -13.76 17.40 -17.50
CA ASN A 108 -13.32 17.95 -18.77
C ASN A 108 -12.57 19.24 -18.49
N VAL A 109 -11.31 19.35 -18.89
CA VAL A 109 -10.47 20.48 -18.53
C VAL A 109 -9.93 21.14 -19.78
N GLN A 110 -9.99 22.47 -19.82
CA GLN A 110 -9.26 23.30 -20.76
C GLN A 110 -8.09 23.95 -20.03
N CYS A 111 -6.92 23.92 -20.66
CA CYS A 111 -5.80 24.75 -20.28
C CYS A 111 -5.42 25.72 -21.40
N SER A 112 -5.60 27.03 -21.18
CA SER A 112 -5.20 28.07 -22.13
C SER A 112 -3.73 28.45 -21.93
N GLY A 113 -2.84 27.99 -22.81
CA GLY A 113 -1.42 28.33 -22.72
C GLY A 113 -0.73 27.65 -21.52
N CYS A 114 -0.96 26.36 -21.32
CA CYS A 114 -0.18 25.56 -20.37
C CYS A 114 1.32 25.66 -20.72
N GLN A 115 2.11 26.25 -19.82
CA GLN A 115 3.55 26.38 -20.00
C GLN A 115 4.24 25.01 -19.99
N ASN A 116 5.42 24.94 -20.63
CA ASN A 116 6.26 23.74 -20.67
C ASN A 116 5.64 22.53 -21.40
N LEU A 117 4.67 22.78 -22.27
CA LEU A 117 4.21 21.80 -23.25
C LEU A 117 4.76 22.14 -24.63
N ASP A 118 5.37 21.16 -25.28
CA ASP A 118 5.67 21.20 -26.71
C ASP A 118 4.45 20.66 -27.46
N LEU A 119 3.64 21.56 -28.02
CA LEU A 119 2.38 21.19 -28.68
C LEU A 119 2.58 20.32 -29.93
N ALA A 120 3.79 20.29 -30.49
CA ALA A 120 4.13 19.53 -31.69
C ALA A 120 4.82 18.19 -31.38
N SER A 121 5.02 17.84 -30.10
CA SER A 121 5.86 16.71 -29.69
C SER A 121 5.25 15.90 -28.54
N GLN A 122 6.07 14.99 -27.99
CA GLN A 122 5.76 14.22 -26.81
C GLN A 122 5.98 15.04 -25.54
N ASN A 123 5.05 14.92 -24.61
CA ASN A 123 5.09 15.61 -23.33
C ASN A 123 4.98 14.61 -22.19
N SER A 124 5.76 14.82 -21.12
CA SER A 124 5.65 13.99 -19.92
C SER A 124 4.49 14.46 -19.05
N TRP A 125 3.71 13.48 -18.62
CA TRP A 125 2.58 13.64 -17.72
C TRP A 125 2.72 12.66 -16.56
N ILE A 126 2.21 13.04 -15.41
CA ILE A 126 2.06 12.15 -14.26
C ILE A 126 0.58 11.98 -13.95
N ALA A 127 0.20 10.81 -13.48
CA ALA A 127 -1.11 10.57 -12.90
C ALA A 127 -0.94 9.94 -11.52
N ALA A 128 -1.88 10.20 -10.63
CA ALA A 128 -1.91 9.60 -9.30
C ALA A 128 -3.35 9.56 -8.79
N TRP A 129 -3.65 8.60 -7.92
CA TRP A 129 -5.01 8.41 -7.40
C TRP A 129 -4.99 7.73 -6.04
N SER A 130 -6.12 7.79 -5.35
CA SER A 130 -6.30 7.13 -4.05
C SER A 130 -7.70 6.54 -3.93
N ARG A 131 -7.80 5.21 -3.73
CA ARG A 131 -9.01 4.52 -3.24
C ARG A 131 -9.11 4.73 -1.73
N GLY A 132 -10.24 5.27 -1.26
CA GLY A 132 -10.44 5.62 0.15
C GLY A 132 -11.83 6.19 0.40
N TYR A 133 -12.08 6.74 1.59
CA TYR A 133 -13.34 7.44 1.87
C TYR A 133 -13.47 8.60 0.87
N PRO A 134 -14.52 8.64 0.02
CA PRO A 134 -14.59 9.62 -1.05
C PRO A 134 -14.52 11.04 -0.51
N LEU A 135 -13.56 11.84 -0.97
CA LEU A 135 -13.55 13.27 -0.65
C LEU A 135 -14.76 13.88 -1.36
N SER A 136 -15.56 14.59 -0.59
CA SER A 136 -16.81 15.20 -1.01
C SER A 136 -16.80 16.63 -0.49
N SER A 137 -16.31 17.56 -1.30
CA SER A 137 -16.18 18.95 -0.91
C SER A 137 -16.14 19.89 -2.10
N THR A 138 -16.80 21.04 -1.98
CA THR A 138 -16.73 22.14 -2.94
C THR A 138 -15.47 22.99 -2.80
N GLU A 139 -14.64 22.79 -1.77
CA GLU A 139 -13.44 23.57 -1.47
C GLU A 139 -12.21 23.03 -2.23
N PRO A 140 -11.66 23.76 -3.23
CA PRO A 140 -10.49 23.32 -3.98
C PRO A 140 -9.23 23.16 -3.09
N ALA A 141 -9.15 23.88 -1.97
CA ALA A 141 -8.05 23.76 -1.01
C ALA A 141 -8.15 22.56 -0.07
N SER A 142 -9.16 21.70 -0.22
CA SER A 142 -9.36 20.52 0.64
C SER A 142 -8.10 19.65 0.77
N ASN A 143 -7.84 19.18 1.99
CA ASN A 143 -6.75 18.25 2.23
C ASN A 143 -6.99 16.93 1.51
N ILE A 144 -5.94 16.42 0.85
CA ILE A 144 -5.98 15.10 0.19
C ILE A 144 -4.96 14.17 0.85
N GLY A 145 -5.33 12.90 1.00
CA GLY A 145 -4.40 11.86 1.43
C GLY A 145 -3.35 11.57 0.35
N ILE A 146 -2.30 10.85 0.70
CA ILE A 146 -1.29 10.37 -0.26
C ILE A 146 -1.93 9.42 -1.29
N HIS A 147 -1.45 9.45 -2.53
CA HIS A 147 -1.88 8.51 -3.57
C HIS A 147 -1.50 7.08 -3.18
N GLU A 148 -2.37 6.13 -3.49
CA GLU A 148 -2.05 4.70 -3.37
C GLU A 148 -1.18 4.22 -4.55
N ALA A 149 -1.42 4.79 -5.73
CA ALA A 149 -0.75 4.43 -6.97
C ALA A 149 -0.60 5.66 -7.87
N LYS A 150 0.39 5.59 -8.75
CA LYS A 150 0.83 6.68 -9.62
C LYS A 150 1.48 6.10 -10.86
N THR A 151 1.46 6.85 -11.95
CA THR A 151 2.16 6.49 -13.17
C THR A 151 2.75 7.72 -13.84
N ILE A 152 3.71 7.50 -14.73
CA ILE A 152 4.30 8.51 -15.62
C ILE A 152 3.95 8.09 -17.04
N MET A 153 3.46 9.04 -17.84
CA MET A 153 3.03 8.84 -19.22
C MET A 153 3.79 9.80 -20.12
N ASN A 154 4.10 9.38 -21.34
CA ASN A 154 4.55 10.27 -22.39
C ASN A 154 3.43 10.35 -23.44
N VAL A 155 2.87 11.54 -23.62
CA VAL A 155 1.72 11.78 -24.50
C VAL A 155 2.20 12.50 -25.74
N ASP A 156 2.06 11.83 -26.89
CA ASP A 156 2.34 12.39 -28.21
C ASP A 156 1.14 13.21 -28.70
N PHE A 157 1.28 14.54 -28.71
CA PHE A 157 0.19 15.41 -29.15
C PHE A 157 -0.08 15.35 -30.65
N ALA A 158 0.83 14.82 -31.47
CA ALA A 158 0.53 14.57 -32.88
C ALA A 158 -0.64 13.59 -33.06
N GLN A 159 -0.86 12.70 -32.08
CA GLN A 159 -1.95 11.73 -32.07
C GLN A 159 -3.24 12.25 -31.41
N ALA A 160 -3.18 13.43 -30.78
CA ALA A 160 -4.29 14.04 -30.06
C ALA A 160 -4.88 15.28 -30.78
N ARG A 161 -4.56 15.46 -32.07
CA ARG A 161 -4.99 16.64 -32.84
C ARG A 161 -6.50 16.66 -33.07
N ILE A 162 -7.11 17.84 -32.91
CA ILE A 162 -8.51 18.11 -33.25
C ILE A 162 -8.63 19.31 -34.20
N PRO A 163 -9.59 19.29 -35.14
CA PRO A 163 -9.68 20.32 -36.19
C PRO A 163 -10.18 21.68 -35.70
N SER A 164 -10.59 21.80 -34.44
CA SER A 164 -11.23 23.01 -33.93
C SER A 164 -10.98 23.19 -32.45
N ASP A 165 -10.75 24.43 -32.06
CA ASP A 165 -10.53 24.86 -30.68
C ASP A 165 -11.86 24.94 -29.89
N ARG A 166 -12.35 23.79 -29.45
CA ARG A 166 -13.58 23.64 -28.65
C ARG A 166 -13.55 22.34 -27.86
N ASN A 167 -14.33 22.29 -26.78
CA ASN A 167 -14.48 21.12 -25.91
C ASN A 167 -14.79 19.84 -26.72
N PRO A 168 -13.84 18.90 -26.83
CA PRO A 168 -14.00 17.69 -27.65
C PRO A 168 -14.79 16.59 -26.92
N PHE A 169 -15.04 16.75 -25.61
CA PHE A 169 -15.58 15.69 -24.75
C PHE A 169 -17.11 15.65 -24.67
N LEU A 170 -17.81 16.58 -25.33
CA LEU A 170 -19.27 16.64 -25.36
C LEU A 170 -19.91 15.64 -26.34
N ARG A 171 -19.13 15.03 -27.24
CA ARG A 171 -19.61 14.04 -28.22
C ARG A 171 -18.90 12.71 -28.02
N ALA A 172 -19.63 11.61 -28.16
CA ALA A 172 -19.03 10.29 -28.26
C ALA A 172 -18.27 10.19 -29.60
N VAL A 173 -16.97 10.47 -29.58
CA VAL A 173 -16.10 10.25 -30.72
C VAL A 173 -15.78 8.75 -30.74
N GLY A 174 -16.04 8.08 -31.87
CA GLY A 174 -15.72 6.66 -32.07
C GLY A 174 -14.40 6.50 -32.84
N ASN A 175 -13.55 5.59 -32.36
CA ASN A 175 -12.28 5.06 -32.92
C ASN A 175 -11.00 5.48 -32.25
N SER A 176 -10.27 4.49 -31.77
CA SER A 176 -9.47 4.72 -30.62
C SER A 176 -8.09 4.08 -30.59
N HIS A 177 -7.08 4.85 -30.19
CA HIS A 177 -5.74 4.35 -29.94
C HIS A 177 -5.53 4.01 -28.46
N VAL A 178 -5.14 2.77 -28.15
CA VAL A 178 -4.84 2.31 -26.79
C VAL A 178 -3.36 2.55 -26.51
N VAL A 179 -3.04 3.38 -25.53
CA VAL A 179 -1.73 3.34 -24.89
C VAL A 179 -1.83 2.33 -23.75
N GLU A 180 -1.19 1.18 -23.94
CA GLU A 180 -1.08 0.11 -22.95
C GLU A 180 -0.29 0.66 -21.75
N LEU A 181 -0.99 0.95 -20.64
CA LEU A 181 -0.35 1.30 -19.38
C LEU A 181 0.43 0.08 -18.89
N ASP A 182 1.71 0.29 -18.59
CA ASP A 182 2.65 -0.73 -18.11
C ASP A 182 2.01 -1.57 -16.98
N THR A 183 1.70 -2.84 -17.27
CA THR A 183 1.03 -3.76 -16.34
C THR A 183 1.86 -4.08 -15.09
N ARG A 184 3.11 -3.58 -15.02
CA ARG A 184 3.97 -3.71 -13.86
C ARG A 184 3.31 -3.22 -12.57
N ASP A 185 2.52 -2.15 -12.60
CA ASP A 185 1.91 -1.62 -11.36
C ASP A 185 0.92 -2.64 -10.73
N ALA A 186 0.15 -3.36 -11.55
CA ALA A 186 -0.74 -4.43 -11.07
C ALA A 186 0.04 -5.66 -10.54
N GLU A 187 1.19 -5.96 -11.15
CA GLU A 187 2.10 -7.00 -10.65
C GLU A 187 2.66 -6.62 -9.26
N TYR A 188 3.03 -5.35 -9.06
CA TYR A 188 3.51 -4.86 -7.77
C TYR A 188 2.41 -4.76 -6.71
N ASP A 189 1.16 -4.49 -7.08
CA ASP A 189 0.00 -4.59 -6.17
C ASP A 189 -0.14 -6.01 -5.60
N ALA A 190 0.00 -7.04 -6.45
CA ALA A 190 -0.01 -8.44 -6.00
C ALA A 190 1.16 -8.75 -5.05
N VAL A 191 2.35 -8.19 -5.32
CA VAL A 191 3.52 -8.31 -4.44
C VAL A 191 3.26 -7.67 -3.07
N LEU A 192 2.63 -6.48 -3.01
CA LEU A 192 2.27 -5.82 -1.77
C LEU A 192 1.27 -6.66 -0.95
N ILE A 193 0.23 -7.19 -1.60
CA ILE A 193 -0.77 -8.03 -0.94
C ILE A 193 -0.12 -9.31 -0.40
N ALA A 194 0.71 -9.98 -1.20
CA ALA A 194 1.41 -11.19 -0.79
C ALA A 194 2.35 -10.92 0.41
N HIS A 195 3.11 -9.82 0.39
CA HIS A 195 3.92 -9.38 1.53
C HIS A 195 3.07 -9.21 2.80
N GLY A 196 1.98 -8.44 2.71
CA GLY A 196 1.11 -8.14 3.85
C GLY A 196 0.46 -9.39 4.45
N VAL A 197 -0.05 -10.30 3.61
CA VAL A 197 -0.69 -11.56 4.05
C VAL A 197 0.32 -12.49 4.72
N ILE A 198 1.49 -12.70 4.09
CA ILE A 198 2.53 -13.58 4.64
C ILE A 198 3.03 -13.03 5.97
N MET A 199 3.40 -11.75 6.02
CA MET A 199 3.98 -11.14 7.22
C MET A 199 2.97 -11.06 8.38
N THR A 200 1.70 -10.76 8.10
CA THR A 200 0.65 -10.79 9.11
C THR A 200 0.47 -12.21 9.66
N THR A 201 0.37 -13.21 8.79
CA THR A 201 0.22 -14.61 9.21
C THR A 201 1.40 -15.07 10.08
N VAL A 202 2.62 -14.71 9.69
CA VAL A 202 3.84 -15.08 10.41
C VAL A 202 3.89 -14.42 11.80
N PHE A 203 3.71 -13.09 11.89
CA PHE A 203 3.90 -12.36 13.15
C PHE A 203 2.72 -12.42 14.11
N VAL A 204 1.49 -12.49 13.59
CA VAL A 204 0.27 -12.48 14.41
C VAL A 204 -0.14 -13.90 14.81
N ALA A 205 0.08 -14.91 13.95
CA ALA A 205 -0.34 -16.28 14.22
C ALA A 205 0.85 -17.23 14.47
N LEU A 206 1.70 -17.45 13.47
CA LEU A 206 2.65 -18.57 13.52
C LEU A 206 3.71 -18.43 14.62
N TYR A 207 4.33 -17.24 14.78
CA TYR A 207 5.31 -17.00 15.84
C TYR A 207 4.72 -17.14 17.25
N PRO A 208 3.59 -16.49 17.59
CA PRO A 208 2.93 -16.68 18.88
C PRO A 208 2.52 -18.13 19.14
N LEU A 209 1.85 -18.78 18.18
CA LEU A 209 1.40 -20.17 18.33
C LEU A 209 2.57 -21.14 18.51
N GLY A 210 3.63 -20.98 17.73
CA GLY A 210 4.85 -21.77 17.88
C GLY A 210 5.50 -21.56 19.24
N ALA A 211 5.48 -20.34 19.78
CA ALA A 211 6.04 -20.02 21.10
C ALA A 211 5.23 -20.65 22.25
N LEU A 212 3.91 -20.85 22.08
CA LEU A 212 3.03 -21.50 23.05
C LEU A 212 3.28 -23.01 23.21
N LEU A 213 3.85 -23.67 22.20
CA LEU A 213 4.12 -25.11 22.24
C LEU A 213 5.08 -25.49 23.39
N MET A 214 6.03 -24.63 23.73
CA MET A 214 6.98 -24.90 24.82
C MET A 214 6.33 -24.86 26.21
N PRO A 215 5.58 -23.80 26.60
CA PRO A 215 4.84 -23.80 27.86
C PRO A 215 3.77 -24.89 27.93
N LEU A 216 2.99 -25.09 26.86
CA LEU A 216 1.80 -25.95 26.92
C LEU A 216 2.10 -27.44 26.75
N LEU A 217 2.91 -27.80 25.74
CA LEU A 217 3.16 -29.20 25.36
C LEU A 217 4.56 -29.68 25.76
N ARG A 218 5.46 -28.78 26.16
CA ARG A 218 6.88 -29.07 26.49
C ARG A 218 7.62 -29.84 25.38
N TRP A 219 7.15 -29.72 24.14
CA TRP A 219 7.66 -30.48 23.00
C TRP A 219 8.58 -29.61 22.13
N TRP A 220 9.89 -29.71 22.38
CA TRP A 220 10.91 -28.87 21.74
C TRP A 220 10.97 -29.04 20.22
N PHE A 221 10.69 -30.25 19.71
CA PHE A 221 10.75 -30.54 18.29
C PHE A 221 9.66 -29.78 17.51
N LEU A 222 8.40 -29.82 17.97
CA LEU A 222 7.32 -29.06 17.34
C LEU A 222 7.53 -27.54 17.45
N HIS A 223 8.07 -27.07 18.58
CA HIS A 223 8.45 -25.67 18.72
C HIS A 223 9.52 -25.29 17.70
N SER A 224 10.65 -26.01 17.65
CA SER A 224 11.74 -25.67 16.75
C SER A 224 11.33 -25.74 15.27
N THR A 225 10.60 -26.78 14.87
CA THR A 225 10.14 -26.93 13.48
C THR A 225 9.16 -25.83 13.06
N SER A 226 8.15 -25.52 13.88
CA SER A 226 7.23 -24.41 13.58
C SER A 226 7.91 -23.04 13.54
N GLN A 227 8.89 -22.81 14.41
CA GLN A 227 9.66 -21.56 14.46
C GLN A 227 10.57 -21.41 13.23
N ILE A 228 11.24 -22.48 12.79
CA ILE A 228 12.06 -22.46 11.56
C ILE A 228 11.18 -22.26 10.32
N PHE A 229 10.03 -22.92 10.24
CA PHE A 229 9.08 -22.70 9.14
C PHE A 229 8.61 -21.23 9.08
N SER A 230 8.23 -20.65 10.22
CA SER A 230 7.84 -19.24 10.33
C SER A 230 8.99 -18.30 9.94
N TRP A 231 10.23 -18.65 10.32
CA TRP A 231 11.42 -17.89 9.97
C TRP A 231 11.73 -17.89 8.47
N LEU A 232 11.52 -19.01 7.78
CA LEU A 232 11.65 -19.06 6.32
C LEU A 232 10.57 -18.23 5.62
N LEU A 233 9.31 -18.34 6.06
CA LEU A 233 8.22 -17.52 5.51
C LEU A 233 8.40 -16.03 5.78
N MET A 234 8.96 -15.65 6.94
CA MET A 234 9.33 -14.27 7.23
C MET A 234 10.28 -13.73 6.17
N TRP A 235 11.31 -14.48 5.78
CA TRP A 235 12.26 -14.05 4.75
C TRP A 235 11.60 -13.89 3.38
N VAL A 236 10.69 -14.81 3.01
CA VAL A 236 9.89 -14.67 1.77
C VAL A 236 9.09 -13.38 1.80
N GLY A 237 8.32 -13.15 2.87
CA GLY A 237 7.54 -11.93 3.05
C GLY A 237 8.43 -10.69 3.04
N PHE A 238 9.56 -10.71 3.75
CA PHE A 238 10.51 -9.60 3.81
C PHE A 238 11.08 -9.25 2.43
N CYS A 239 11.52 -10.25 1.65
CA CYS A 239 12.04 -10.03 0.29
C CYS A 239 10.98 -9.39 -0.62
N LEU A 240 9.73 -9.84 -0.59
CA LEU A 240 8.63 -9.21 -1.33
C LEU A 240 8.42 -7.74 -0.91
N GLY A 241 8.50 -7.46 0.39
CA GLY A 241 8.41 -6.11 0.94
C GLY A 241 9.56 -5.21 0.48
N VAL A 242 10.79 -5.73 0.41
CA VAL A 242 11.95 -4.99 -0.10
C VAL A 242 11.79 -4.68 -1.59
N VAL A 243 11.35 -5.66 -2.39
CA VAL A 243 11.08 -5.48 -3.83
C VAL A 243 10.06 -4.36 -4.04
N TYR A 244 8.93 -4.41 -3.35
CA TYR A 244 7.90 -3.39 -3.43
C TYR A 244 8.39 -2.03 -2.94
N ALA A 245 9.02 -1.96 -1.76
CA ALA A 245 9.51 -0.71 -1.18
C ALA A 245 10.61 -0.04 -2.01
N ASN A 246 11.42 -0.81 -2.73
CA ASN A 246 12.41 -0.28 -3.67
C ASN A 246 11.72 0.28 -4.93
N HIS A 247 10.72 -0.42 -5.46
CA HIS A 247 9.95 0.02 -6.62
C HIS A 247 9.29 1.39 -6.40
N ILE A 248 8.64 1.60 -5.25
CA ILE A 248 8.01 2.89 -4.92
C ILE A 248 8.97 3.89 -4.22
N GLY A 249 10.23 3.51 -4.00
CA GLY A 249 11.29 4.39 -3.52
C GLY A 249 11.24 4.75 -2.03
N ILE A 250 10.61 3.94 -1.18
CA ILE A 250 10.41 4.20 0.27
C ILE A 250 11.28 3.34 1.20
N LEU A 251 12.13 2.47 0.64
CA LEU A 251 13.01 1.60 1.42
C LEU A 251 13.91 2.45 2.35
N GLY A 252 13.85 2.19 3.65
CA GLY A 252 14.63 2.92 4.67
C GLY A 252 14.20 4.37 4.92
N LYS A 253 13.11 4.85 4.30
CA LYS A 253 12.63 6.24 4.44
C LYS A 253 11.38 6.38 5.31
N GLN A 254 10.72 5.27 5.64
CA GLN A 254 9.47 5.25 6.41
C GLN A 254 9.61 4.40 7.66
N THR A 255 8.84 4.70 8.70
CA THR A 255 8.90 3.99 9.99
C THR A 255 8.71 2.48 9.82
N HIS A 256 7.74 2.04 9.01
CA HIS A 256 7.50 0.62 8.75
C HIS A 256 8.69 -0.08 8.08
N THR A 257 9.35 0.57 7.11
CA THR A 257 10.47 -0.03 6.36
C THR A 257 11.75 -0.04 7.18
N GLN A 258 12.01 1.01 7.98
CA GLN A 258 13.14 1.07 8.90
C GLN A 258 13.01 0.05 10.04
N LEU A 259 11.85 0.05 10.72
CA LEU A 259 11.58 -0.83 11.85
C LEU A 259 11.51 -2.29 11.39
N GLY A 260 10.87 -2.56 10.26
CA GLY A 260 10.82 -3.90 9.66
C GLY A 260 12.21 -4.48 9.35
N LEU A 261 13.10 -3.68 8.75
CA LEU A 261 14.49 -4.07 8.49
C LEU A 261 15.23 -4.40 9.79
N ALA A 262 15.10 -3.55 10.81
CA ALA A 262 15.72 -3.79 12.12
C ALA A 262 15.21 -5.08 12.77
N ILE A 263 13.88 -5.29 12.78
CA ILE A 263 13.26 -6.47 13.40
C ILE A 263 13.70 -7.75 12.69
N VAL A 264 13.63 -7.83 11.36
CA VAL A 264 14.02 -9.05 10.61
C VAL A 264 15.50 -9.37 10.81
N THR A 265 16.36 -8.35 10.82
CA THR A 265 17.80 -8.53 11.10
C THR A 265 18.04 -9.09 12.49
N LEU A 266 17.40 -8.50 13.51
CA LEU A 266 17.51 -8.95 14.89
C LEU A 266 16.91 -10.35 15.10
N LEU A 267 15.74 -10.63 14.51
CA LEU A 267 15.07 -11.92 14.64
C LEU A 267 15.85 -13.04 13.96
N SER A 268 16.71 -12.74 12.99
CA SER A 268 17.60 -13.72 12.36
C SER A 268 18.67 -14.30 13.29
N ILE A 269 18.89 -13.66 14.45
CA ILE A 269 19.78 -14.17 15.49
C ILE A 269 19.09 -15.27 16.33
N GLN A 270 17.75 -15.33 16.33
CA GLN A 270 16.97 -16.25 17.18
C GLN A 270 17.26 -17.73 16.99
N PRO A 271 17.36 -18.29 15.76
CA PRO A 271 17.66 -19.70 15.57
C PRO A 271 18.99 -20.12 16.20
N VAL A 272 20.00 -19.25 16.11
CA VAL A 272 21.32 -19.47 16.73
C VAL A 272 21.21 -19.49 18.25
N LEU A 273 20.52 -18.51 18.85
CA LEU A 273 20.28 -18.47 20.29
C LEU A 273 19.49 -19.68 20.80
N GLY A 274 18.48 -20.11 20.04
CA GLY A 274 17.68 -21.29 20.34
C GLY A 274 18.51 -22.57 20.32
N TRP A 275 19.36 -22.73 19.31
CA TRP A 275 20.28 -23.87 19.20
C TRP A 275 21.30 -23.91 20.34
N ILE A 276 21.95 -22.79 20.65
CA ILE A 276 22.93 -22.70 21.76
C ILE A 276 22.25 -23.05 23.09
N HIS A 277 21.06 -22.50 23.34
CA HIS A 277 20.31 -22.80 24.56
C HIS A 277 19.91 -24.28 24.64
N HIS A 278 19.42 -24.87 23.54
CA HIS A 278 19.02 -26.28 23.52
C HIS A 278 20.21 -27.21 23.78
N HIS A 279 21.35 -26.97 23.11
CA HIS A 279 22.56 -27.76 23.28
C HIS A 279 23.12 -27.73 24.72
N ARG A 280 23.07 -26.56 25.36
CA ARG A 280 23.47 -26.41 26.78
C ARG A 280 22.48 -27.09 27.73
N TYR A 281 21.19 -27.03 27.41
CA TYR A 281 20.15 -27.70 28.19
C TYR A 281 20.31 -29.23 28.18
N THR A 282 20.67 -29.82 27.03
CA THR A 282 20.93 -31.27 26.90
C THR A 282 22.21 -31.73 27.60
N LYS A 283 23.13 -30.82 27.94
CA LYS A 283 24.41 -31.12 28.61
C LYS A 283 24.38 -30.94 30.14
N ASN A 284 23.20 -30.93 30.76
CA ASN A 284 22.97 -30.90 32.21
C ASN A 284 23.35 -29.60 32.97
N GLU A 285 23.53 -28.45 32.31
CA GLU A 285 23.92 -27.18 32.98
C GLU A 285 22.76 -26.34 33.54
N GLY A 286 21.54 -26.88 33.66
CA GLY A 286 20.41 -26.15 34.26
C GLY A 286 20.06 -24.82 33.54
N ARG A 287 19.28 -23.96 34.20
CA ARG A 287 18.68 -22.73 33.64
C ARG A 287 19.73 -21.61 33.46
N GLY A 288 20.56 -21.69 32.42
CA GLY A 288 21.53 -20.64 32.10
C GLY A 288 20.93 -19.33 31.59
N VAL A 289 21.67 -18.22 31.72
CA VAL A 289 21.28 -16.85 31.30
C VAL A 289 20.81 -16.80 29.83
N ILE A 290 21.37 -17.63 28.96
CA ILE A 290 21.02 -17.70 27.53
C ILE A 290 19.53 -18.05 27.33
N LYS A 291 18.94 -18.89 28.19
CA LYS A 291 17.49 -19.17 28.15
C LYS A 291 16.68 -17.89 28.26
N HIS A 292 17.02 -17.08 29.26
CA HIS A 292 16.29 -15.84 29.55
C HIS A 292 16.47 -14.83 28.43
N ILE A 293 17.69 -14.72 27.89
CA ILE A 293 17.98 -13.90 26.71
C ILE A 293 17.11 -14.35 25.53
N HIS A 294 17.17 -15.62 25.11
CA HIS A 294 16.40 -16.13 23.98
C HIS A 294 14.89 -15.85 24.12
N VAL A 295 14.31 -16.14 25.28
CA VAL A 295 12.88 -15.97 25.54
C VAL A 295 12.46 -14.50 25.55
N TRP A 296 13.14 -13.63 26.30
CA TRP A 296 12.75 -12.22 26.39
C TRP A 296 13.07 -11.44 25.12
N TYR A 297 14.21 -11.72 24.49
CA TYR A 297 14.58 -11.16 23.20
C TYR A 297 13.52 -11.50 22.14
N GLY A 298 13.03 -12.75 22.11
CA GLY A 298 12.00 -13.17 21.17
C GLY A 298 10.66 -12.49 21.41
N ARG A 299 10.27 -12.36 22.68
CA ARG A 299 9.03 -11.68 23.07
C ARG A 299 9.02 -10.21 22.66
N VAL A 300 10.12 -9.49 22.93
CA VAL A 300 10.22 -8.07 22.57
C VAL A 300 10.14 -7.90 21.05
N LEU A 301 10.90 -8.70 20.27
CA LEU A 301 10.88 -8.60 18.81
C LEU A 301 9.53 -9.00 18.19
N MET A 302 8.83 -9.97 18.77
CA MET A 302 7.50 -10.36 18.31
C MET A 302 6.47 -9.23 18.52
N ILE A 303 6.50 -8.56 19.67
CA ILE A 303 5.63 -7.39 19.93
C ILE A 303 5.96 -6.27 18.96
N LEU A 304 7.25 -5.95 18.78
CA LEU A 304 7.68 -4.94 17.83
C LEU A 304 7.27 -5.30 16.39
N GLY A 305 7.30 -6.58 16.03
CA GLY A 305 6.84 -7.10 14.72
C GLY A 305 5.35 -6.87 14.48
N ILE A 306 4.51 -7.12 15.49
CA ILE A 306 3.06 -6.88 15.41
C ILE A 306 2.77 -5.37 15.29
N VAL A 307 3.46 -4.53 16.07
CA VAL A 307 3.37 -3.07 15.96
C VAL A 307 3.80 -2.60 14.57
N ASN A 308 4.90 -3.15 14.06
CA ASN A 308 5.39 -2.84 12.72
C ASN A 308 4.38 -3.24 11.64
N GLY A 309 3.68 -4.38 11.79
CA GLY A 309 2.58 -4.77 10.90
C GLY A 309 1.45 -3.75 10.89
N GLY A 310 1.11 -3.17 12.05
CA GLY A 310 0.16 -2.06 12.15
C GLY A 310 0.61 -0.81 11.39
N PHE A 311 1.90 -0.45 11.47
CA PHE A 311 2.46 0.62 10.63
C PHE A 311 2.41 0.30 9.13
N GLY A 312 2.56 -0.98 8.75
CA GLY A 312 2.44 -1.44 7.36
C GLY A 312 1.03 -1.25 6.81
N LEU A 313 0.00 -1.58 7.59
CA LEU A 313 -1.40 -1.35 7.21
C LEU A 313 -1.72 0.13 7.05
N LYS A 314 -1.25 0.98 7.98
CA LYS A 314 -1.41 2.43 7.87
C LYS A 314 -0.72 2.98 6.61
N LEU A 315 0.43 2.43 6.24
CA LEU A 315 1.20 2.83 5.07
C LEU A 315 0.56 2.38 3.75
N ALA A 316 -0.09 1.22 3.72
CA ALA A 316 -0.77 0.68 2.53
C ALA A 316 -2.07 1.41 2.15
N GLY A 317 -2.36 2.57 2.76
CA GLY A 317 -3.54 3.36 2.45
C GLY A 317 -4.86 2.73 2.87
N GLN A 318 -4.85 1.57 3.55
CA GLN A 318 -6.05 0.96 4.14
C GLN A 318 -6.45 1.72 5.41
N THR A 319 -6.99 2.91 5.21
CA THR A 319 -7.48 3.83 6.25
C THR A 319 -8.95 3.59 6.61
N SER A 320 -9.62 2.60 5.99
CA SER A 320 -10.94 2.19 6.48
C SER A 320 -10.76 1.71 7.92
N GLU A 321 -11.44 2.37 8.86
CA GLU A 321 -11.37 2.02 10.29
C GLU A 321 -11.55 0.51 10.51
N ILE A 322 -12.32 -0.16 9.65
CA ILE A 322 -12.62 -1.59 9.70
C ILE A 322 -11.36 -2.47 9.65
N TRP A 323 -10.40 -2.25 8.75
CA TRP A 323 -9.22 -3.11 8.61
C TRP A 323 -8.20 -2.90 9.74
N ILE A 324 -8.05 -1.65 10.17
CA ILE A 324 -7.20 -1.29 11.32
C ILE A 324 -7.81 -1.84 12.61
N ILE A 325 -9.14 -1.72 12.78
CA ILE A 325 -9.87 -2.30 13.92
C ILE A 325 -9.79 -3.82 13.86
N ALA A 326 -10.01 -4.46 12.71
CA ALA A 326 -9.95 -5.91 12.57
C ALA A 326 -8.55 -6.46 12.92
N TYR A 327 -7.49 -5.86 12.37
CA TYR A 327 -6.12 -6.21 12.72
C TYR A 327 -5.85 -5.98 14.21
N GLY A 328 -6.24 -4.83 14.74
CA GLY A 328 -6.06 -4.49 16.15
C GLY A 328 -6.77 -5.45 17.10
N VAL A 329 -8.00 -5.85 16.79
CA VAL A 329 -8.80 -6.82 17.56
C VAL A 329 -8.14 -8.19 17.51
N VAL A 330 -7.79 -8.70 16.32
CA VAL A 330 -7.16 -10.02 16.18
C VAL A 330 -5.81 -10.07 16.89
N ALA A 331 -4.95 -9.07 16.65
CA ALA A 331 -3.66 -8.96 17.31
C ALA A 331 -3.81 -8.85 18.84
N GLY A 332 -4.76 -8.03 19.30
CA GLY A 332 -5.07 -7.86 20.72
C GLY A 332 -5.53 -9.15 21.40
N VAL A 333 -6.47 -9.87 20.78
CA VAL A 333 -6.97 -11.16 21.29
C VAL A 333 -5.84 -12.19 21.37
N LEU A 334 -5.01 -12.31 20.34
CA LEU A 334 -3.92 -13.28 20.33
C LEU A 334 -2.80 -12.93 21.32
N ILE A 335 -2.49 -11.64 21.50
CA ILE A 335 -1.57 -11.18 22.55
C ILE A 335 -2.15 -11.47 23.94
N MET A 336 -3.43 -11.20 24.18
CA MET A 336 -4.08 -11.49 25.45
C MET A 336 -4.11 -13.00 25.74
N ALA A 337 -4.39 -13.84 24.74
CA ALA A 337 -4.32 -15.29 24.87
C ALA A 337 -2.89 -15.76 25.18
N TYR A 338 -1.88 -15.17 24.52
CA TYR A 338 -0.47 -15.47 24.78
C TYR A 338 -0.05 -15.10 26.21
N ILE A 339 -0.36 -13.89 26.66
CA ILE A 339 -0.07 -13.43 28.03
C ILE A 339 -0.86 -14.26 29.05
N GLY A 340 -2.13 -14.55 28.78
CA GLY A 340 -2.99 -15.38 29.62
C GLY A 340 -2.44 -16.79 29.80
N SER A 341 -1.90 -17.40 28.74
CA SER A 341 -1.26 -18.72 28.81
C SER A 341 -0.01 -18.72 29.73
N ILE A 342 0.78 -17.64 29.67
CA ILE A 342 1.97 -17.47 30.51
C ILE A 342 1.54 -17.28 31.97
N ALA A 343 0.55 -16.42 32.21
CA ALA A 343 0.01 -16.18 33.55
C ALA A 343 -0.60 -17.46 34.15
N TYR A 344 -1.38 -18.22 33.37
CA TYR A 344 -1.92 -19.51 33.78
C TYR A 344 -0.82 -20.50 34.17
N MET A 345 0.23 -20.63 33.34
CA MET A 345 1.36 -21.51 33.61
C MET A 345 2.20 -21.08 34.83
N LEU A 346 2.28 -19.78 35.12
CA LEU A 346 3.00 -19.27 36.29
C LEU A 346 2.19 -19.36 37.59
N ILE A 347 0.87 -19.20 37.51
CA ILE A 347 0.00 -19.04 38.70
C ILE A 347 -0.75 -20.33 39.05
N VAL A 348 -1.22 -21.10 38.06
CA VAL A 348 -2.16 -22.22 38.25
C VAL A 348 -1.45 -23.58 38.13
N ALA A 349 -0.51 -23.74 37.19
CA ALA A 349 0.20 -25.01 37.02
C ALA A 349 0.99 -25.49 38.26
N PRO A 350 1.63 -24.62 39.07
CA PRO A 350 2.29 -25.05 40.31
C PRO A 350 1.31 -25.55 41.38
N ARG A 351 0.05 -25.07 41.37
CA ARG A 351 -0.97 -25.41 42.37
C ARG A 351 -1.63 -26.77 42.12
N ARG A 352 -1.64 -27.25 40.87
CA ARG A 352 -2.15 -28.59 40.52
C ARG A 352 -1.14 -29.71 40.81
N MET A 353 0.15 -29.46 40.62
CA MET A 353 1.22 -30.43 40.95
C MET A 353 1.44 -30.63 42.46
N GLY A 354 0.89 -29.78 43.33
CA GLY A 354 0.91 -29.97 44.77
C GLY A 354 -0.20 -30.88 45.32
N ARG A 355 -1.16 -31.31 44.49
CA ARG A 355 -2.38 -32.03 44.95
C ARG A 355 -2.62 -33.39 44.27
N GLY A 356 -1.73 -33.85 43.39
CA GLY A 356 -1.86 -35.15 42.73
C GLY A 356 -0.50 -35.73 42.36
N ASP A 357 -0.32 -37.01 42.71
CA ASP A 357 0.70 -37.95 42.22
C ASP A 357 2.00 -38.07 43.04
N TYR A 358 1.84 -38.69 44.21
CA TYR A 358 2.79 -39.69 44.72
C TYR A 358 2.54 -41.02 44.01
N ALA A 359 2.88 -41.12 42.71
CA ALA A 359 2.90 -42.40 41.99
C ALA A 359 3.84 -42.28 40.77
N ARG A 360 5.10 -42.71 40.93
CA ARG A 360 5.97 -43.02 39.79
C ARG A 360 5.58 -44.40 39.24
N PRO A 361 5.34 -44.58 37.94
CA PRO A 361 5.49 -45.88 37.31
C PRO A 361 6.98 -46.21 37.17
N SER A 362 7.34 -47.47 37.44
CA SER A 362 8.69 -48.02 37.31
C SER A 362 9.16 -48.04 35.84
N PRO A 363 10.48 -47.92 35.59
CA PRO A 363 11.03 -47.94 34.24
C PRO A 363 11.15 -49.39 33.73
N GLY A 364 10.31 -49.74 32.77
CA GLY A 364 10.41 -50.96 31.98
C GLY A 364 9.31 -50.94 30.93
N GLU A 365 9.70 -51.07 29.66
CA GLU A 365 8.88 -51.17 28.44
C GLU A 365 8.87 -49.92 27.55
N LEU A 366 9.96 -49.77 26.79
CA LEU A 366 9.92 -49.29 25.41
C LEU A 366 10.74 -50.28 24.57
N SER A 367 10.06 -51.29 24.04
CA SER A 367 10.39 -51.96 22.79
C SER A 367 9.45 -51.45 21.71
#